data_AF-A0AAC8XXQ4-F1
#
_entry.id   AF-A0AAC8XXQ4-F1
#
_cell.length_a   1.000
_cell.length_b   1.000
_cell.length_c   1.000
_cell.angle_alpha   90.00
_cell.angle_beta   90.00
_cell.angle_gamma   90.00
#
_symmetry.space_group_name_H-M   'P 1'
#
loop_
_entity.id
_entity.type
_entity.pdbx_description
1 polymer ?
#
loop_
_entity_poly.entity_id
_entity_poly.type
_entity_poly.pdbx_seq_one_letter_code
_entity_poly.pdbx_strand_id
1 'polypeptide(L)'
;MLPLWQQRASFLLARKTETLDVHWDLSQVNRIDSAGFALLCDFLRHNQTLLTNERKQLLQNPPSQLLTLADLFGLSDWIAQFSKTDGNS
;
A
#
# COMPACT_ATOMS: atom_id res chain seq x y z
N MET A 1 20.14 9.40 37.39
CA MET A 1 20.50 9.32 35.96
C MET A 1 20.63 7.85 35.59
N LEU A 2 20.00 7.41 34.51
CA LEU A 2 20.08 6.00 34.08
C LEU A 2 21.45 5.71 33.43
N PRO A 3 22.01 4.50 33.60
CA PRO A 3 23.25 4.08 32.97
C PRO A 3 23.23 4.18 31.44
N LEU A 4 24.35 4.62 30.85
CA LEU A 4 24.55 4.74 29.39
C LEU A 4 24.21 3.47 28.60
N TRP A 5 24.39 2.28 29.21
CA TRP A 5 24.07 1.01 28.57
C TRP A 5 22.56 0.80 28.36
N GLN A 6 21.71 1.33 29.25
CA GLN A 6 20.25 1.30 29.07
C GLN A 6 19.79 2.28 27.99
N GLN A 7 20.50 3.40 27.81
CA GLN A 7 20.21 4.36 26.74
C GLN A 7 20.54 3.81 25.33
N ARG A 8 21.48 2.86 25.21
CA ARG A 8 21.80 2.19 23.93
C ARG A 8 20.63 1.32 23.43
N ALA A 9 19.87 0.70 24.33
CA ALA A 9 18.68 -0.05 23.94
C ALA A 9 17.61 0.87 23.33
N SER A 10 17.42 2.07 23.91
CA SER A 10 16.51 3.09 23.39
C SER A 10 16.91 3.57 22.00
N PHE A 11 18.21 3.69 21.71
CA PHE A 11 18.72 4.13 20.41
C PHE A 11 18.49 3.09 19.29
N LEU A 12 18.54 1.79 19.62
CA LEU A 12 18.21 0.71 18.69
C LEU A 12 16.69 0.52 18.53
N LEU A 13 15.91 0.74 19.59
CA LEU A 13 14.44 0.71 19.55
C LEU A 13 13.83 1.92 18.83
N ALA A 14 14.45 3.10 18.91
CA ALA A 14 14.05 4.29 18.15
C ALA A 14 14.30 4.15 16.63
N ARG A 15 15.05 3.12 16.22
CA ARG A 15 15.25 2.70 14.83
C ARG A 15 14.44 1.45 14.47
N LYS A 16 13.31 1.20 15.13
CA LYS A 16 12.21 0.54 14.44
C LYS A 16 11.76 1.52 13.37
N THR A 17 12.43 1.41 12.22
CA THR A 17 12.14 2.07 10.96
C THR A 17 10.65 2.28 10.89
N GLU A 18 10.25 3.54 10.87
CA GLU A 18 8.90 3.98 10.51
C GLU A 18 8.38 2.99 9.46
N THR A 19 7.31 2.30 9.81
CA THR A 19 6.60 1.37 8.92
C THR A 19 6.14 2.16 7.72
N LEU A 20 7.01 2.28 6.72
CA LEU A 20 6.78 3.07 5.52
C LEU A 20 5.84 2.28 4.62
N ASP A 21 4.56 2.62 4.72
CA ASP A 21 3.54 2.14 3.81
C ASP A 21 3.88 2.58 2.37
N VAL A 22 3.64 1.69 1.42
CA VAL A 22 3.87 1.95 0.00
C VAL A 22 2.66 2.68 -0.55
N HIS A 23 2.85 3.93 -0.94
CA HIS A 23 1.81 4.76 -1.54
C HIS A 23 1.97 4.79 -3.06
N TRP A 24 0.92 4.37 -3.75
CA TRP A 24 0.82 4.40 -5.20
C TRP A 24 -0.03 5.60 -5.61
N ASP A 25 0.59 6.74 -5.91
CA ASP A 25 -0.13 7.91 -6.44
C ASP A 25 -0.42 7.72 -7.93
N LEU A 26 -1.71 7.58 -8.26
CA LEU A 26 -2.20 7.43 -9.62
C LEU A 26 -2.73 8.74 -10.21
N SER A 27 -2.49 9.90 -9.55
CA SER A 27 -2.98 11.22 -10.00
C SER A 27 -2.56 11.60 -11.42
N GLN A 28 -1.41 11.09 -11.90
CA GLN A 28 -0.90 11.34 -13.24
C GLN A 28 -1.33 10.28 -14.28
N VAL A 29 -2.07 9.25 -13.86
CA VAL A 29 -2.54 8.19 -14.74
C VAL A 29 -3.89 8.58 -15.33
N ASN A 30 -3.84 9.24 -16.49
CA ASN A 30 -5.05 9.75 -17.16
C ASN A 30 -5.94 8.65 -17.76
N ARG A 31 -5.35 7.51 -18.14
CA ARG A 31 -6.08 6.39 -18.73
C ARG A 31 -5.45 5.06 -18.35
N ILE A 32 -6.27 4.09 -17.99
CA ILE A 32 -5.88 2.70 -17.83
C ILE A 32 -6.78 1.80 -18.68
N ASP A 33 -6.18 0.89 -19.42
CA ASP A 33 -6.88 -0.15 -20.17
C ASP A 33 -6.73 -1.51 -19.49
N SER A 34 -7.25 -2.57 -20.12
CA SER A 34 -7.19 -3.92 -19.54
C SER A 34 -5.76 -4.43 -19.32
N ALA A 35 -4.82 -4.07 -20.20
CA ALA A 35 -3.42 -4.48 -20.07
C ALA A 35 -2.72 -3.70 -18.94
N GLY A 36 -2.94 -2.40 -18.87
CA GLY A 36 -2.44 -1.57 -17.76
C GLY A 36 -3.01 -1.98 -16.41
N PHE A 37 -4.29 -2.36 -16.37
CA PHE A 37 -4.93 -2.91 -15.17
C PHE A 37 -4.31 -4.25 -14.76
N ALA A 38 -4.12 -5.19 -15.69
CA ALA A 38 -3.47 -6.47 -15.40
C ALA A 38 -2.05 -6.28 -14.85
N LEU A 39 -1.27 -5.37 -15.45
CA LEU A 39 0.08 -5.03 -14.97
C LEU A 39 0.05 -4.48 -13.54
N LEU A 40 -0.88 -3.56 -13.24
CA LEU A 40 -1.02 -3.00 -11.90
C LEU A 40 -1.37 -4.09 -10.88
N CYS A 41 -2.29 -5.00 -11.23
CA CYS A 41 -2.63 -6.15 -10.39
C CYS A 41 -1.41 -7.03 -10.10
N ASP A 42 -0.58 -7.31 -11.11
CA ASP A 42 0.65 -8.08 -10.94
C ASP A 42 1.64 -7.37 -10.00
N PHE A 43 1.80 -6.05 -10.11
CA PHE A 43 2.65 -5.28 -9.20
C PHE A 43 2.14 -5.29 -7.76
N LEU A 44 0.84 -5.07 -7.55
CA LEU A 44 0.23 -5.11 -6.22
C LEU A 44 0.44 -6.47 -5.56
N ARG A 45 0.19 -7.55 -6.32
CA ARG A 45 0.38 -8.93 -5.86
C ARG A 45 1.85 -9.25 -5.59
N HIS A 46 2.75 -8.86 -6.48
CA HIS A 46 4.19 -9.07 -6.29
C HIS A 46 4.68 -8.39 -5.01
N ASN A 47 4.25 -7.16 -4.78
CA ASN A 47 4.60 -6.44 -3.57
C ASN A 47 3.97 -7.06 -2.32
N GLN A 48 2.74 -7.59 -2.37
CA GLN A 48 2.17 -8.35 -1.25
C GLN A 48 3.05 -9.54 -0.84
N THR A 49 3.75 -10.19 -1.79
CA THR A 49 4.67 -11.30 -1.48
C THR A 49 6.01 -10.87 -0.90
N LEU A 50 6.48 -9.66 -1.24
CA LEU A 50 7.77 -9.13 -0.79
C LEU A 50 7.67 -8.33 0.51
N LEU A 51 6.52 -7.71 0.76
CA LEU A 51 6.27 -6.91 1.94
C LEU A 51 5.94 -7.84 3.11
N THR A 52 6.77 -7.81 4.16
CA THR A 52 6.46 -8.43 5.45
C THR A 52 5.14 -7.89 6.01
N ASN A 53 4.37 -8.72 6.72
CA ASN A 53 3.00 -8.51 7.24
C ASN A 53 2.66 -7.13 7.87
N GLU A 54 3.66 -6.32 8.20
CA GLU A 54 3.51 -5.00 8.82
C GLU A 54 3.44 -3.84 7.80
N ARG A 55 3.75 -4.06 6.51
CA ARG A 55 3.74 -3.00 5.49
C ARG A 55 2.47 -3.06 4.65
N LYS A 56 1.77 -1.93 4.53
CA LYS A 56 0.57 -1.82 3.70
C LYS A 56 0.88 -1.16 2.36
N GLN A 57 0.06 -1.47 1.37
CA GLN A 57 0.05 -0.80 0.08
C GLN A 57 -1.24 0.01 -0.05
N LEU A 58 -1.13 1.27 -0.44
CA LEU A 58 -2.25 2.19 -0.53
C LEU A 58 -2.31 2.81 -1.92
N LEU A 59 -3.45 2.64 -2.60
CA LEU A 59 -3.76 3.30 -3.86
C LEU A 59 -4.29 4.71 -3.57
N GLN A 60 -3.62 5.74 -4.08
CA GLN A 60 -4.04 7.13 -3.99
C GLN A 60 -4.54 7.61 -5.35
N ASN A 61 -5.66 8.33 -5.34
CA ASN A 61 -6.28 8.92 -6.55
C ASN A 61 -6.50 7.93 -7.71
N PRO A 62 -7.08 6.73 -7.48
CA PRO A 62 -7.29 5.78 -8.57
C PRO A 62 -8.24 6.34 -9.63
N PRO A 63 -7.90 6.25 -10.93
CA PRO A 63 -8.81 6.70 -11.99
C PRO A 63 -10.08 5.85 -11.97
N SER A 64 -11.24 6.44 -12.23
CA SER A 64 -12.54 5.74 -12.18
C SER A 64 -12.58 4.48 -13.07
N GLN A 65 -11.86 4.51 -14.19
CA GLN A 65 -11.68 3.38 -15.11
C GLN A 65 -11.07 2.15 -14.42
N LEU A 66 -10.15 2.34 -13.47
CA LEU A 66 -9.56 1.25 -12.69
C LEU A 66 -10.63 0.51 -11.89
N LEU A 67 -11.55 1.25 -11.25
CA LEU A 67 -12.66 0.67 -10.50
C LEU A 67 -13.65 -0.03 -11.43
N THR A 68 -13.93 0.53 -12.61
CA THR A 68 -14.77 -0.12 -13.62
C THR A 68 -14.15 -1.43 -14.13
N LEU A 69 -12.84 -1.47 -14.36
CA LEU A 69 -12.15 -2.70 -14.76
C LEU A 69 -12.12 -3.72 -13.62
N ALA A 70 -11.90 -3.27 -12.38
CA ALA A 70 -11.98 -4.15 -11.22
C ALA A 70 -13.37 -4.80 -11.11
N ASP A 71 -14.44 -4.03 -11.31
CA ASP A 71 -15.81 -4.57 -11.30
C ASP A 71 -16.07 -5.53 -12.46
N LEU A 72 -15.66 -5.15 -13.68
CA LEU A 72 -15.81 -5.97 -14.87
C LEU A 72 -15.12 -7.34 -14.74
N PHE A 73 -13.98 -7.39 -14.06
CA PHE A 73 -13.21 -8.63 -13.84
C PHE A 73 -13.48 -9.30 -12.49
N GLY A 74 -14.41 -8.79 -11.68
CA GLY A 74 -14.76 -9.36 -10.37
C GLY A 74 -13.65 -9.23 -9.31
N LEU A 75 -12.81 -8.21 -9.42
CA LEU A 75 -11.68 -7.91 -8.53
C LEU A 75 -11.93 -6.70 -7.61
N SER A 76 -13.15 -6.15 -7.58
CA SER A 76 -13.52 -4.99 -6.74
C SER A 76 -13.16 -5.19 -5.27
N ASP A 77 -13.53 -6.33 -4.67
CA ASP A 77 -13.25 -6.62 -3.26
C ASP A 77 -11.76 -6.76 -2.97
N TRP A 78 -11.00 -7.29 -3.93
CA TRP A 78 -9.56 -7.43 -3.81
C TRP A 78 -8.86 -6.08 -3.92
N ILE A 79 -9.25 -5.24 -4.88
CA ILE A 79 -8.71 -3.88 -5.04
C ILE A 79 -9.04 -3.00 -3.83
N ALA A 80 -10.21 -3.18 -3.22
CA ALA A 80 -10.63 -2.47 -2.01
C ALA A 80 -9.72 -2.71 -0.80
N GLN A 81 -8.90 -3.78 -0.79
CA GLN A 81 -7.92 -4.01 0.28
C GLN A 81 -6.79 -2.98 0.27
N PHE A 82 -6.57 -2.32 -0.88
CA PHE A 82 -5.54 -1.31 -1.08
C PHE A 82 -6.09 0.12 -1.04
N SER A 83 -7.41 0.31 -0.96
CA SER A 83 -7.97 1.63 -0.70
C SER A 83 -7.91 1.91 0.79
N LYS A 84 -7.71 3.18 1.13
CA LYS A 84 -7.65 3.62 2.52
C LYS A 84 -9.08 3.52 3.10
N THR A 85 -9.41 2.40 3.75
CA THR A 85 -10.57 2.36 4.64
C THR A 85 -10.19 3.10 5.92
N ASP A 86 -10.18 4.44 5.84
CA ASP A 86 -10.36 5.28 7.02
C ASP A 86 -11.79 5.04 7.50
N GLY A 87 -12.00 3.97 8.27
CA GLY A 87 -13.21 3.82 9.05
C GLY A 87 -13.24 4.93 10.09
N ASN A 88 -13.99 5.99 9.83
CA ASN A 88 -14.43 6.88 10.89
C ASN A 88 -15.83 7.47 10.58
N SER A 89 -16.75 7.13 11.47
CA SER A 89 -18.16 7.58 11.64
C SER A 89 -19.22 6.70 10.97
#